data_AF-A0AAV4NY37-F1
#
_entry.id   AF-A0AAV4NY37-F1
#
_cell.length_a   1.000
_cell.length_b   1.000
_cell.length_c   1.000
_cell.angle_alpha   90.00
_cell.angle_beta   90.00
_cell.angle_gamma   90.00
#
_symmetry.space_group_name_H-M   'P 1'
#
loop_
_entity.id
_entity.type
_entity.pdbx_description
1 polymer ?
#
loop_
_entity_poly.entity_id
_entity_poly.type
_entity_poly.pdbx_seq_one_letter_code
_entity_poly.pdbx_strand_id
1 'polypeptide(L)'
;MAIGTTGIQWLDLLESEFDKSFVDLDMLIGDIDDDHVEIVYAARQKMTALSTAFAQLSHKAQVVFENSMKLEVCYMNIPSI
;
A
#
# COMPACT_ATOMS: atom_id res chain seq x y z
N MET A 1 10.25 -0.70 21.02
CA MET A 1 9.37 -0.27 19.92
C MET A 1 8.28 -1.30 19.81
N ALA A 2 7.01 -0.88 19.86
CA ALA A 2 5.86 -1.76 19.71
C ALA A 2 5.82 -2.27 18.27
N ILE A 3 5.59 -3.56 18.05
CA ILE A 3 5.70 -4.20 16.72
C ILE A 3 4.75 -3.52 15.72
N GLY A 4 3.58 -3.08 16.17
CA GLY A 4 2.63 -2.39 15.31
C GLY A 4 3.06 -0.97 14.88
N THR A 5 3.85 -0.25 15.68
CA THR A 5 4.35 1.09 15.27
C THR A 5 5.37 1.01 14.14
N THR A 6 6.25 0.00 14.18
CA THR A 6 7.20 -0.26 13.09
C THR A 6 6.49 -0.76 11.83
N GLY A 7 5.45 -1.59 11.98
CA GLY A 7 4.63 -2.06 10.86
C GLY A 7 3.93 -0.94 10.09
N ILE A 8 3.37 0.05 10.79
CA ILE A 8 2.74 1.23 10.16
C ILE A 8 3.78 2.04 9.39
N GLN A 9 4.95 2.32 9.98
CA GLN A 9 6.01 3.08 9.30
C GLN A 9 6.52 2.39 8.03
N TRP A 10 6.62 1.06 8.03
CA TRP A 10 6.98 0.31 6.84
C TRP A 10 5.90 0.39 5.76
N LEU A 11 4.63 0.38 6.17
CA LEU A 11 3.53 0.52 5.24
C LEU A 11 3.50 1.91 4.59
N ASP A 12 3.70 2.99 5.37
CA ASP A 12 3.76 4.36 4.85
C ASP A 12 4.90 4.51 3.82
N LEU A 13 6.06 3.91 4.09
CA LEU A 13 7.19 3.90 3.15
C LEU A 13 6.84 3.14 1.87
N LEU A 14 6.21 1.98 1.99
CA LEU A 14 5.78 1.17 0.85
C LEU A 14 4.75 1.89 -0.01
N GLU A 15 3.79 2.59 0.60
CA GLU A 15 2.82 3.43 -0.11
C GLU A 15 3.53 4.53 -0.91
N SER A 16 4.50 5.21 -0.30
CA SER A 16 5.26 6.24 -1.00
C SER A 16 6.08 5.69 -2.17
N GLU A 17 6.69 4.51 -2.03
CA GLU A 17 7.44 3.88 -3.12
C GLU A 17 6.51 3.38 -4.24
N PHE A 18 5.34 2.87 -3.89
CA PHE A 18 4.33 2.44 -4.85
C PHE A 18 3.78 3.62 -5.65
N ASP A 19 3.40 4.72 -4.99
CA ASP A 19 2.86 5.92 -5.65
C ASP A 19 3.87 6.51 -6.64
N LYS A 20 5.14 6.58 -6.26
CA LYS A 20 6.20 7.05 -7.15
C LYS A 20 6.33 6.13 -8.37
N SER A 21 6.41 4.82 -8.15
CA SER A 21 6.54 3.84 -9.24
C SER A 21 5.30 3.85 -10.16
N PHE A 22 4.13 4.12 -9.61
CA PHE A 22 2.89 4.24 -10.35
C PHE A 22 2.88 5.47 -11.26
N VAL A 23 3.31 6.62 -10.76
CA VAL A 23 3.44 7.85 -11.55
C VAL A 23 4.47 7.67 -12.66
N ASP A 24 5.64 7.12 -12.35
CA ASP A 24 6.68 6.85 -13.33
C ASP A 24 6.16 5.91 -14.45
N LEU A 25 5.38 4.89 -14.09
CA LEU A 25 4.78 3.97 -15.06
C LEU A 25 3.69 4.64 -15.93
N ASP A 26 2.86 5.53 -15.38
CA ASP A 26 1.84 6.25 -16.17
C ASP A 26 2.49 7.24 -17.15
N MET A 27 3.61 7.86 -16.77
CA MET A 27 4.41 8.68 -17.69
C MET A 27 4.96 7.84 -18.85
N LEU A 28 5.57 6.69 -18.56
CA LEU A 28 6.08 5.78 -19.60
C LEU A 28 4.98 5.30 -20.56
N ILE A 29 3.77 5.08 -20.06
CA ILE A 29 2.62 4.71 -20.88
C ILE A 29 2.13 5.90 -21.72
N GLY A 30 2.23 7.12 -21.20
CA GLY A 30 1.87 8.35 -21.92
C GLY A 30 2.81 8.68 -23.09
N ASP A 31 4.05 8.19 -23.05
CA ASP A 31 5.06 8.38 -24.11
C ASP A 31 4.87 7.42 -25.31
N ILE A 32 3.93 6.48 -25.24
CA ILE A 32 3.66 5.53 -26.33
C ILE A 32 2.92 6.26 -27.47
N ASP A 33 3.38 6.07 -28.72
CA ASP A 33 2.79 6.64 -29.93
C ASP A 33 1.28 6.34 -30.10
N ASP A 34 0.57 7.26 -30.75
CA ASP A 34 -0.90 7.27 -30.92
C ASP A 34 -1.46 6.02 -31.64
N ASP A 35 -0.64 5.37 -32.48
CA ASP A 35 -0.95 4.09 -33.15
C ASP A 35 -1.18 2.91 -32.17
N HIS A 36 -0.88 3.07 -30.89
CA HIS A 36 -1.01 2.05 -29.85
C HIS A 36 -2.01 2.43 -28.74
N VAL A 37 -3.00 3.26 -29.04
CA VAL A 37 -4.03 3.73 -28.08
C VAL A 37 -4.73 2.61 -27.30
N GLU A 38 -5.00 1.46 -27.93
CA GLU A 38 -5.63 0.31 -27.25
C GLU A 38 -4.71 -0.29 -26.17
N ILE A 39 -3.40 -0.31 -26.42
CA ILE A 39 -2.40 -0.79 -25.46
C ILE A 39 -2.30 0.19 -24.29
N VAL A 40 -2.27 1.50 -24.57
CA VAL A 40 -2.27 2.57 -23.55
C VAL A 40 -3.50 2.45 -22.64
N TYR A 41 -4.68 2.28 -23.21
CA TYR A 41 -5.92 2.12 -22.45
C TYR A 41 -5.90 0.86 -21.57
N ALA A 42 -5.51 -0.28 -22.16
CA ALA A 42 -5.41 -1.54 -21.42
C ALA A 42 -4.37 -1.47 -20.29
N ALA A 43 -3.24 -0.77 -20.51
CA ALA A 43 -2.21 -0.57 -19.51
C ALA A 43 -2.73 0.28 -18.34
N ARG A 44 -3.36 1.43 -18.61
CA ARG A 44 -3.99 2.28 -17.57
C ARG A 44 -5.09 1.57 -16.79
N GLN A 45 -5.89 0.73 -17.46
CA GLN A 45 -6.90 -0.09 -16.79
C GLN A 45 -6.26 -1.08 -15.80
N LYS A 46 -5.18 -1.78 -16.22
CA LYS A 46 -4.45 -2.70 -15.34
C LYS A 46 -3.76 -1.96 -14.19
N MET A 47 -3.21 -0.78 -14.43
CA MET A 47 -2.66 0.08 -13.40
C MET A 47 -3.72 0.44 -12.36
N THR A 48 -4.89 0.88 -12.79
CA THR A 48 -5.99 1.22 -11.88
C THR A 48 -6.39 0.02 -11.01
N ALA A 49 -6.46 -1.18 -11.60
CA ALA A 49 -6.71 -2.41 -10.87
C ALA A 49 -5.60 -2.74 -9.85
N LEU A 50 -4.33 -2.54 -10.22
CA LEU A 50 -3.18 -2.74 -9.35
C LEU A 50 -3.20 -1.78 -8.16
N SER A 51 -3.43 -0.48 -8.40
CA SER A 51 -3.57 0.54 -7.36
C SER A 51 -4.72 0.22 -6.41
N THR A 52 -5.87 -0.22 -6.94
CA THR A 52 -7.01 -0.66 -6.12
C THR A 52 -6.66 -1.86 -5.23
N ALA A 53 -5.98 -2.87 -5.79
CA ALA A 53 -5.55 -4.05 -5.03
C ALA A 53 -4.55 -3.68 -3.93
N PHE A 54 -3.61 -2.77 -4.24
CA PHE A 54 -2.63 -2.27 -3.27
C PHE A 54 -3.31 -1.47 -2.14
N ALA A 55 -4.22 -0.54 -2.46
CA ALA A 55 -4.98 0.20 -1.44
C ALA A 55 -5.76 -0.73 -0.49
N GLN A 56 -6.37 -1.79 -1.02
CA GLN A 56 -7.04 -2.79 -0.19
C GLN A 56 -6.06 -3.58 0.70
N LEU A 57 -4.88 -3.92 0.17
CA LEU A 57 -3.83 -4.59 0.93
C LEU A 57 -3.32 -3.69 2.07
N SER A 58 -3.01 -2.43 1.78
CA SER A 58 -2.58 -1.45 2.77
C SER A 58 -3.60 -1.30 3.90
N HIS A 59 -4.88 -1.10 3.57
CA HIS A 59 -5.92 -0.98 4.58
C HIS A 59 -6.02 -2.24 5.46
N LYS A 60 -5.90 -3.45 4.89
CA LYS A 60 -5.90 -4.70 5.67
C LYS A 60 -4.67 -4.80 6.58
N ALA A 61 -3.51 -4.38 6.10
CA ALA A 61 -2.28 -4.36 6.87
C ALA A 61 -2.37 -3.37 8.05
N GLN A 62 -2.90 -2.16 7.82
CA GLN A 62 -3.17 -1.17 8.89
C GLN A 62 -4.05 -1.77 9.99
N VAL A 63 -5.17 -2.40 9.62
CA VAL A 63 -6.08 -3.05 10.58
C VAL A 63 -5.37 -4.12 11.40
N VAL A 64 -4.51 -4.93 10.77
CA VAL A 64 -3.70 -5.94 11.47
C VAL A 64 -2.75 -5.29 12.46
N PHE A 65 -1.99 -4.27 12.04
CA PHE A 65 -1.04 -3.58 12.91
C PHE A 65 -1.72 -2.85 14.07
N GLU A 66 -2.83 -2.16 13.84
CA GLU A 66 -3.62 -1.54 14.90
C GLU A 66 -4.13 -2.56 15.93
N ASN A 67 -4.60 -3.72 15.46
CA ASN A 67 -5.04 -4.79 16.35
C ASN A 67 -3.88 -5.38 17.15
N SER A 68 -2.70 -5.53 16.52
CA SER A 68 -1.47 -5.93 17.21
C SER A 68 -1.10 -4.92 18.31
N MET A 69 -1.18 -3.61 18.05
CA MET A 69 -0.91 -2.58 19.06
C MET A 69 -1.91 -2.64 20.23
N LYS A 70 -3.21 -2.82 19.93
CA LYS A 70 -4.25 -2.97 20.97
C LYS A 70 -3.99 -4.19 21.85
N LEU A 71 -3.57 -5.30 21.26
CA LEU A 71 -3.20 -6.51 21.99
C LEU A 71 -1.95 -6.28 22.85
N GLU A 72 -0.89 -5.69 22.30
CA GLU A 72 0.33 -5.35 23.06
C GLU A 72 0.00 -4.53 24.32
N VAL A 73 -0.87 -3.52 24.21
CA VAL A 73 -1.32 -2.71 25.35
C VAL A 73 -2.14 -3.53 26.35
N CYS A 74 -3.03 -4.41 25.88
CA CYS A 74 -3.85 -5.25 26.74
C CYS A 74 -3.00 -6.24 27.56
N TYR A 75 -2.01 -6.88 26.93
CA TYR A 75 -1.07 -7.79 27.60
C TYR A 75 -0.16 -7.06 28.61
N MET A 76 0.25 -5.83 28.33
CA MET A 76 1.03 -5.01 29.26
C MET A 76 0.25 -4.54 30.49
N ASN A 77 -1.09 -4.55 30.44
CA ASN A 77 -1.96 -4.07 31.52
C ASN A 77 -2.49 -5.18 32.44
N ILE A 78 -1.99 -6.42 32.30
CA ILE A 78 -2.31 -7.52 33.21
C ILE A 78 -1.42 -7.38 34.46
N PRO A 79 -1.97 -7.13 35.66
CA PRO A 79 -1.18 -7.07 36.88
C PRO A 79 -0.55 -8.43 37.16
N SER A 80 0.77 -8.45 37.41
CA SER A 80 1.49 -9.64 37.85
C SER A 80 0.89 -10.12 39.17
N ILE A 81 0.31 -11.33 39.18
CA ILE A 81 -0.09 -12.06 40.39
C ILE A 81 1.14 -12.63 41.08
#